data_AF-A0A0R2A2W8-F1
#
_entry.id   AF-A0A0R2A2W8-F1
#
_cell.length_a   1.000
_cell.length_b   1.000
_cell.length_c   1.000
_cell.angle_alpha   90.00
_cell.angle_beta   90.00
_cell.angle_gamma   90.00
#
_symmetry.space_group_name_H-M   'P 1'
#
loop_
_entity.id
_entity.type
_entity.pdbx_description
1 polymer ?
#
loop_
_entity_poly.entity_id
_entity_poly.type
_entity_poly.pdbx_seq_one_letter_code
_entity_poly.pdbx_strand_id
1 'polypeptide(L)' 'MQKIEHAVSNQDGVETVKVLFNAGKVKADFDDAKTSAADLAQVVTKLGYTVEKVKVKD' A
#
# COMPACT_ATOMS: atom_id res chain seq x y z
N MET A 1 -14.74 1.39 3.88
CA MET A 1 -13.82 0.77 2.89
C MET A 1 -12.49 1.52 2.73
N GLN A 2 -12.27 2.63 3.44
CA GLN A 2 -10.99 3.37 3.44
C GLN A 2 -9.94 2.81 4.42
N LYS A 3 -10.16 1.66 5.06
CA LYS A 3 -9.22 1.12 6.07
C LYS A 3 -7.84 0.81 5.46
N ILE A 4 -7.82 0.21 4.27
CA ILE A 4 -6.58 -0.07 3.54
C ILE A 4 -5.91 1.25 3.15
N GLU A 5 -6.67 2.14 2.53
CA GLU A 5 -6.17 3.45 2.10
C GLU A 5 -5.54 4.23 3.26
N HIS A 6 -6.25 4.32 4.38
CA HIS A 6 -5.81 5.05 5.57
C HIS A 6 -4.61 4.40 6.26
N ALA A 7 -4.54 3.06 6.29
CA ALA A 7 -3.41 2.37 6.91
C ALA A 7 -2.13 2.50 6.08
N VAL A 8 -2.27 2.44 4.75
CA VAL A 8 -1.14 2.61 3.82
C VAL A 8 -0.72 4.09 3.78
N SER A 9 -1.65 5.04 3.77
CA SER A 9 -1.33 6.48 3.74
C SER A 9 -0.68 6.98 5.04
N ASN A 10 -0.92 6.29 6.17
CA ASN A 10 -0.28 6.61 7.44
C ASN A 10 1.12 5.98 7.58
N GLN A 11 1.63 5.25 6.56
CA GLN A 11 3.01 4.81 6.57
C GLN A 11 3.95 5.95 6.24
N ASP A 12 5.08 5.96 6.93
CA ASP A 12 6.05 7.04 6.83
C ASP A 12 6.67 7.06 5.44
N GLY A 13 6.69 8.24 4.79
CA GLY A 13 7.17 8.37 3.41
C GLY A 13 6.17 7.98 2.32
N VAL A 14 4.93 7.63 2.65
CA VAL A 14 3.85 7.50 1.65
C VAL A 14 3.26 8.87 1.35
N GLU A 15 3.30 9.28 0.09
CA GLU A 15 2.70 10.55 -0.35
C GLU A 15 1.25 10.39 -0.79
N THR A 16 0.98 9.40 -1.63
CA THR A 16 -0.34 9.23 -2.26
C THR A 16 -0.74 7.77 -2.25
N VAL A 17 -2.01 7.50 -1.93
CA VAL A 17 -2.59 6.15 -2.02
C VAL A 17 -3.87 6.20 -2.84
N LYS A 18 -4.02 5.24 -3.75
CA LYS A 18 -5.19 5.07 -4.59
C LYS A 18 -5.62 3.62 -4.61
N VAL A 19 -6.80 3.36 -4.06
CA VAL A 19 -7.40 2.03 -4.03
C VAL A 19 -8.35 1.86 -5.22
N LEU A 20 -8.00 0.95 -6.11
CA LEU A 20 -8.77 0.58 -7.30
C LEU A 20 -9.59 -0.67 -7.00
N PHE A 21 -10.74 -0.50 -6.34
CA PHE A 21 -11.63 -1.61 -5.96
C PHE A 21 -12.10 -2.44 -7.16
N ASN A 22 -12.36 -1.79 -8.30
CA ASN A 22 -12.78 -2.49 -9.52
C ASN A 22 -11.71 -3.47 -10.05
N ALA A 23 -10.43 -3.16 -9.78
CA ALA A 23 -9.29 -3.91 -10.27
C ALA A 23 -8.59 -4.72 -9.17
N GLY A 24 -9.08 -4.67 -7.93
CA GLY A 24 -8.47 -5.31 -6.76
C GLY A 24 -7.04 -4.84 -6.48
N LYS A 25 -6.70 -3.58 -6.79
CA LYS A 25 -5.31 -3.08 -6.71
C LYS A 25 -5.20 -1.86 -5.82
N VAL A 26 -4.10 -1.77 -5.09
CA VAL A 26 -3.68 -0.55 -4.39
C VAL A 26 -2.48 0.01 -5.12
N LYS A 27 -2.51 1.29 -5.46
CA LYS A 27 -1.36 2.05 -5.93
C LYS A 27 -0.96 3.00 -4.81
N ALA A 28 0.31 2.97 -4.42
CA ALA A 28 0.86 3.89 -3.44
C ALA A 28 2.13 4.47 -4.02
N ASP A 29 2.27 5.79 -3.93
CA ASP A 29 3.49 6.52 -4.23
C ASP A 29 4.19 6.75 -2.89
N PHE A 30 5.44 6.28 -2.80
CA PHE A 30 6.18 6.25 -1.56
C PHE A 30 7.68 6.49 -1.81
N ASP A 31 8.35 7.00 -0.78
CA ASP A 31 9.80 7.22 -0.75
C ASP A 31 10.51 5.95 -0.27
N ASP A 32 11.29 5.31 -1.16
CA ASP A 32 12.05 4.08 -0.89
C ASP A 32 13.12 4.28 0.20
N ALA A 33 13.52 5.53 0.50
CA ALA A 33 14.42 5.81 1.62
C ALA A 33 13.74 5.71 3.00
N LYS A 34 12.40 5.75 3.06
CA LYS A 34 11.61 5.78 4.30
C LYS A 34 10.71 4.57 4.48
N THR A 35 10.18 4.01 3.40
CA THR A 35 9.33 2.83 3.43
C THR A 35 9.55 1.96 2.21
N SER A 36 9.27 0.68 2.34
CA SER A 36 9.37 -0.27 1.23
C SER A 36 8.01 -0.83 0.84
N ALA A 37 7.90 -1.29 -0.40
CA ALA A 37 6.69 -1.97 -0.85
C ALA A 37 6.37 -3.25 -0.03
N ALA A 38 7.37 -3.87 0.60
CA ALA A 38 7.18 -5.01 1.50
C ALA A 38 6.50 -4.59 2.81
N ASP A 39 6.89 -3.45 3.39
CA ASP A 39 6.27 -2.91 4.61
C ASP A 39 4.81 -2.54 4.35
N LEU A 40 4.54 -1.87 3.22
CA LEU A 40 3.18 -1.53 2.80
C LEU A 40 2.33 -2.79 2.60
N ALA A 41 2.88 -3.84 1.98
CA ALA A 41 2.18 -5.11 1.82
C ALA A 41 1.90 -5.79 3.18
N GLN A 42 2.80 -5.67 4.14
CA GLN A 42 2.61 -6.21 5.48
C GLN A 42 1.49 -5.49 6.24
N VAL A 43 1.37 -4.17 6.09
CA VAL A 43 0.25 -3.39 6.65
C VAL A 43 -1.09 -3.88 6.11
N VAL A 44 -1.18 -4.09 4.80
CA VAL A 44 -2.39 -4.64 4.15
C VAL A 44 -2.71 -6.05 4.67
N THR A 45 -1.69 -6.87 4.86
CA THR A 45 -1.82 -8.23 5.41
C THR A 45 -2.30 -8.22 6.86
N LYS A 46 -1.80 -7.32 7.70
CA LYS A 46 -2.25 -7.14 9.10
C LYS A 46 -3.72 -6.73 9.21
N LEU A 47 -4.26 -6.07 8.18
CA LEU A 47 -5.69 -5.73 8.09
C LEU A 47 -6.57 -6.92 7.68
N GLY A 48 -5.99 -8.08 7.38
CA GLY A 48 -6.70 -9.29 6.97
C GLY A 48 -6.86 -9.46 5.46
N TYR A 49 -6.08 -8.73 4.65
CA TYR A 49 -6.11 -8.83 3.19
C TYR A 49 -4.84 -9.48 2.64
N THR A 50 -4.99 -10.49 1.77
CA THR A 50 -3.84 -11.15 1.16
C THR A 50 -3.28 -10.32 0.01
N VAL A 51 -1.98 -10.05 0.04
CA VAL A 51 -1.27 -9.39 -1.07
C VAL A 51 -0.71 -10.46 -2.01
N GLU A 52 -1.35 -10.64 -3.17
CA GLU A 52 -0.93 -11.66 -4.15
C GLU A 52 0.34 -11.28 -4.92
N LYS A 53 0.52 -9.98 -5.19
CA LYS A 53 1.64 -9.49 -5.99
C LYS A 53 1.99 -8.05 -5.62
N VAL A 54 3.28 -7.81 -5.44
CA VAL A 54 3.86 -6.48 -5.29
C VAL A 54 4.65 -6.16 -6.55
N LYS A 55 4.48 -4.94 -7.08
CA LYS A 55 5.27 -4.43 -8.20
C LYS A 55 5.69 -3.01 -7.91
N VAL A 56 7.00 -2.80 -7.76
CA VAL A 56 7.62 -1.49 -7.68
C VAL A 56 8.00 -1.06 -9.11
N LYS A 57 7.85 0.23 -9.41
CA LYS A 57 8.37 0.84 -10.63
C LYS A 57 9.33 1.93 -10.20
N ASP A 58 10.55 1.86 -10.71
CA ASP A 58 11.52 2.97 -10.68
C ASP A 58 11.08 4.12 -11.59
#